data_AF-A0A498MQ38-F1
#
_entry.id   AF-A0A498MQ38-F1
#
_cell.length_a   1.000
_cell.length_b   1.000
_cell.length_c   1.000
_cell.angle_alpha   90.00
_cell.angle_beta   90.00
_cell.angle_gamma   90.00
#
_symmetry.space_group_name_H-M   'P 1'
#
loop_
_entity.id
_entity.type
_entity.pdbx_description
1 polymer ?
#
loop_
_entity_poly.entity_id
_entity_poly.type
_entity_poly.pdbx_seq_one_letter_code
_entity_poly.pdbx_strand_id
1 'polypeptide(L)'
;MSKERAQYFSAAEQKLLIEGFQEFQSLIKMQGNTAKAAKARREGCQKVADKLNSATTGPTRTWEQVKVKYKNILQNATKKRAEQKKTGGGPAPPRHTPAEELALGLNANRPVVEGIPGGSSSLDQQPGCSSSSTFITVLHNTPSLLPVPMQGVTEACTDSETTLSDDCGLEEVPGNIRLLYKRSLQQKIEYTELKKQKLLGEIELQALMRQKVQLEIELLQKELQNK
;
A
#
# COMPACT_ATOMS: atom_id res chain seq x y z
N MET A 1 30.01 1.89 -22.18
CA MET A 1 30.37 2.04 -20.75
C MET A 1 29.70 0.90 -19.98
N SER A 2 30.44 -0.16 -19.69
CA SER A 2 29.95 -1.31 -18.91
C SER A 2 29.64 -0.86 -17.49
N LYS A 3 28.41 -1.08 -16.99
CA LYS A 3 28.05 -0.74 -15.61
C LYS A 3 28.66 -1.77 -14.68
N GLU A 4 29.78 -1.42 -14.06
CA GLU A 4 30.39 -2.24 -13.01
C GLU A 4 29.44 -2.30 -11.79
N ARG A 5 29.36 -3.48 -11.16
CA ARG A 5 28.49 -3.69 -10.01
C ARG A 5 28.98 -2.83 -8.85
N ALA A 6 28.09 -2.01 -8.28
CA ALA A 6 28.43 -1.19 -7.13
C ALA A 6 28.91 -2.04 -5.94
N GLN A 7 29.98 -1.59 -5.28
CA GLN A 7 30.52 -2.25 -4.09
C GLN A 7 29.48 -2.25 -2.96
N TYR A 8 29.41 -3.35 -2.21
CA TYR A 8 28.49 -3.50 -1.10
C TYR A 8 28.80 -2.56 0.06
N PHE A 9 27.78 -2.26 0.86
CA PHE A 9 27.94 -1.58 2.15
C PHE A 9 28.32 -2.61 3.22
N SER A 10 29.43 -2.38 3.91
CA SER A 10 29.86 -3.12 5.10
C SER A 10 28.85 -2.99 6.25
N ALA A 11 28.93 -3.88 7.24
CA ALA A 11 28.06 -3.82 8.40
C ALA A 11 28.23 -2.52 9.21
N ALA A 12 29.46 -2.01 9.32
CA ALA A 12 29.76 -0.74 9.98
C ALA A 12 29.16 0.45 9.22
N GLU A 13 29.30 0.49 7.89
CA GLU A 13 28.67 1.51 7.05
C GLU A 13 27.14 1.48 7.19
N GLN A 14 26.55 0.28 7.23
CA GLN A 14 25.10 0.14 7.39
C GLN A 14 24.62 0.67 8.75
N LYS A 15 25.37 0.44 9.83
CA LYS A 15 25.05 0.97 11.15
C LYS A 15 25.10 2.51 11.18
N LEU A 16 26.21 3.09 10.71
CA LEU A 16 26.39 4.54 10.61
C LEU A 16 25.32 5.20 9.74
N LEU A 17 24.92 4.53 8.66
CA LEU A 17 23.83 4.98 7.80
C LEU A 17 22.51 5.07 8.58
N ILE A 18 22.12 4.04 9.32
CA ILE A 18 20.87 4.07 10.11
C ILE A 18 20.90 5.19 11.16
N GLU A 19 22.01 5.36 11.87
CA GLU A 19 22.21 6.42 12.85
C GLU A 19 22.12 7.82 12.22
N GLY A 20 22.75 8.03 11.06
CA GLY A 20 22.67 9.31 10.33
C GLY A 20 21.23 9.66 9.90
N PHE A 21 20.44 8.67 9.49
CA PHE A 21 19.02 8.89 9.14
C PHE A 21 18.16 9.29 10.34
N GLN A 22 18.53 8.84 11.55
CA GLN A 22 17.89 9.27 12.79
C GLN A 22 18.24 10.73 13.12
N GLU A 23 19.51 11.09 13.00
CA GLU A 23 20.02 12.44 13.29
C GLU A 23 19.36 13.50 12.39
N PHE A 24 19.32 13.24 11.07
CA PHE A 24 18.72 14.17 10.11
C PHE A 24 17.24 13.88 9.80
N GLN A 25 16.55 13.15 10.69
CA GLN A 25 15.17 12.72 10.49
C GLN A 25 14.22 13.89 10.20
N SER A 26 14.39 15.03 10.87
CA SER A 26 13.55 16.22 10.69
C SER A 26 13.57 16.76 9.26
N LEU A 27 14.74 16.77 8.62
CA LEU A 27 14.93 17.18 7.23
C LEU A 27 14.39 16.12 6.26
N ILE A 28 14.71 14.85 6.52
CA ILE A 28 14.38 13.73 5.62
C ILE A 28 12.87 13.44 5.62
N LYS A 29 12.19 13.62 6.76
CA LYS A 29 10.74 13.42 6.91
C LYS A 29 9.93 14.71 6.73
N MET A 30 10.55 15.81 6.26
CA MET A 30 9.85 17.06 6.00
C MET A 30 8.65 16.83 5.07
N GLN A 31 7.46 17.21 5.54
CA GLN A 31 6.20 17.04 4.82
C GLN A 31 6.04 18.07 3.70
N GLY A 32 5.19 17.75 2.72
CA GLY A 32 4.86 18.62 1.60
C GLY A 32 5.58 18.27 0.28
N ASN A 33 4.94 18.69 -0.81
CA ASN A 33 5.36 18.49 -2.20
C ASN A 33 6.05 19.72 -2.82
N THR A 34 6.41 20.71 -2.00
CA THR A 34 7.07 21.94 -2.47
C THR A 34 8.53 21.69 -2.85
N ALA A 35 9.08 22.52 -3.73
CA ALA A 35 10.49 22.48 -4.12
C ALA A 35 11.43 22.63 -2.91
N LYS A 36 11.05 23.47 -1.93
CA LYS A 36 11.78 23.64 -0.67
C LYS A 36 11.84 22.34 0.15
N ALA A 37 10.70 21.65 0.29
CA ALA A 37 10.66 20.37 1.00
C ALA A 37 11.47 19.28 0.27
N ALA A 38 11.41 19.25 -1.07
CA ALA A 38 12.23 18.33 -1.86
C ALA A 38 13.74 18.60 -1.69
N LYS A 39 14.16 19.88 -1.69
CA LYS A 39 15.55 20.29 -1.44
C LYS A 39 16.00 19.88 -0.04
N ALA A 40 15.20 20.15 0.99
CA ALA A 40 15.53 19.78 2.37
C ALA A 40 15.70 18.26 2.56
N ARG A 41 14.85 17.43 1.94
CA ARG A 41 14.99 15.97 2.00
C ARG A 41 16.27 15.47 1.31
N ARG A 42 16.64 16.09 0.17
CA ARG A 42 17.91 15.78 -0.50
C ARG A 42 19.10 16.20 0.35
N GLU A 43 19.07 17.41 0.92
CA GLU A 43 20.10 17.92 1.82
C GLU A 43 20.28 16.99 3.04
N GLY A 44 19.18 16.55 3.65
CA GLY A 44 19.24 15.57 4.73
C GLY A 44 19.93 14.27 4.32
N CYS A 45 19.59 13.71 3.15
CA CYS A 45 20.26 12.51 2.62
C CYS A 45 21.73 12.77 2.27
N GLN A 46 22.07 13.96 1.80
CA GLN A 46 23.44 14.36 1.48
C GLN A 46 24.29 14.43 2.75
N LYS A 47 23.79 15.03 3.84
CA LYS A 47 24.49 15.07 5.13
C LYS A 47 24.79 13.68 5.68
N VAL A 48 23.88 12.72 5.50
CA VAL A 48 24.12 11.31 5.85
C VAL A 48 25.27 10.74 5.01
N ALA A 49 25.28 10.99 3.70
CA ALA A 49 26.33 10.51 2.82
C ALA A 49 27.70 11.14 3.16
N ASP A 50 27.74 12.44 3.43
CA ASP A 50 28.97 13.15 3.81
C ASP A 50 29.54 12.60 5.11
N LYS A 51 28.68 12.38 6.12
CA LYS A 51 29.07 11.74 7.39
C LYS A 51 29.62 10.33 7.15
N LEU A 52 28.93 9.51 6.36
CA LEU A 52 29.36 8.15 6.04
C LEU A 52 30.73 8.12 5.33
N ASN A 53 30.91 9.01 4.35
CA ASN A 53 32.15 9.13 3.57
C ASN A 53 33.30 9.68 4.40
N SER A 54 33.04 10.54 5.39
CA SER A 54 34.06 11.03 6.32
C SER A 54 34.52 9.97 7.32
N ALA A 55 33.64 9.04 7.67
CA ALA A 55 33.89 8.00 8.69
C ALA A 55 34.45 6.70 8.12
N THR A 56 34.51 6.55 6.78
CA THR A 56 34.86 5.28 6.11
C THR A 56 35.91 5.51 5.05
N THR A 57 36.93 4.65 4.97
CA THR A 57 37.99 4.67 3.94
C THR A 57 37.57 4.00 2.62
N GLY A 58 36.28 3.69 2.45
CA GLY A 58 35.74 2.98 1.29
C GLY A 58 35.41 3.88 0.11
N PRO A 59 34.78 3.33 -0.95
CA PRO A 59 34.30 4.14 -2.07
C PRO A 59 33.31 5.20 -1.61
N THR A 60 33.44 6.41 -2.18
CA THR A 60 32.52 7.51 -1.90
C THR A 60 31.10 7.13 -2.28
N ARG A 61 30.18 7.19 -1.32
CA ARG A 61 28.76 6.91 -1.52
C ARG A 61 28.02 8.19 -1.89
N THR A 62 27.13 8.10 -2.86
CA THR A 62 26.23 9.20 -3.19
C THR A 62 25.00 9.18 -2.28
N TRP A 63 24.37 10.35 -2.10
CA TRP A 63 23.12 10.46 -1.33
C TRP A 63 22.00 9.54 -1.86
N GLU A 64 22.00 9.23 -3.16
CA GLU A 64 21.06 8.32 -3.80
C GLU A 64 21.29 6.87 -3.36
N GLN A 65 22.55 6.41 -3.37
CA GLN A 65 22.92 5.07 -2.92
C GLN A 65 22.57 4.88 -1.43
N VAL A 66 22.88 5.89 -0.62
CA VAL A 66 22.58 5.92 0.82
C VAL A 66 21.07 5.83 1.05
N LYS A 67 20.27 6.62 0.32
CA LYS A 67 18.81 6.59 0.38
C LYS A 67 18.22 5.24 -0.04
N VAL A 68 18.72 4.64 -1.12
CA VAL A 68 18.27 3.32 -1.59
C VAL A 68 18.61 2.26 -0.55
N LYS A 69 19.84 2.26 -0.01
CA LYS A 69 20.26 1.28 0.99
C LYS A 69 19.45 1.37 2.28
N TYR A 70 19.16 2.59 2.76
CA TYR A 70 18.27 2.80 3.92
C TYR A 70 16.90 2.17 3.71
N LYS A 71 16.26 2.42 2.56
CA LYS A 71 14.96 1.83 2.22
C LYS A 71 15.03 0.31 2.20
N ASN A 72 16.07 -0.26 1.58
CA ASN A 72 16.24 -1.71 1.48
C ASN A 72 16.42 -2.35 2.86
N ILE A 73 17.21 -1.74 3.75
CA ILE A 73 17.36 -2.24 5.14
C ILE A 73 16.01 -2.23 5.84
N LEU A 74 15.26 -1.13 5.76
CA LEU A 74 13.96 -1.02 6.43
C LEU A 74 12.94 -2.02 5.88
N GLN A 75 12.89 -2.19 4.56
CA GLN A 75 12.01 -3.16 3.91
C GLN A 75 12.37 -4.60 4.31
N ASN A 76 13.66 -4.96 4.27
CA ASN A 76 14.13 -6.28 4.65
C ASN A 76 13.84 -6.59 6.12
N ALA A 77 14.08 -5.62 7.00
CA ALA A 77 13.81 -5.78 8.43
C ALA A 77 12.30 -5.96 8.69
N THR A 78 11.45 -5.20 8.00
CA THR A 78 9.99 -5.34 8.10
C THR A 78 9.52 -6.69 7.56
N LYS A 79 10.07 -7.15 6.42
CA LYS A 79 9.77 -8.45 5.82
C LYS A 79 10.17 -9.60 6.74
N LYS A 80 11.39 -9.60 7.28
CA LYS A 80 11.87 -10.61 8.24
C LYS A 80 11.03 -10.65 9.51
N ARG A 81 10.64 -9.48 10.04
CA ARG A 81 9.73 -9.40 11.19
C ARG A 81 8.36 -10.01 10.89
N ALA A 82 7.82 -9.77 9.70
CA ALA A 82 6.55 -10.38 9.28
C ALA A 82 6.68 -11.90 9.09
N GLU A 83 7.81 -12.38 8.57
CA GLU A 83 8.11 -13.82 8.44
C GLU A 83 8.27 -14.51 9.80
N GLN A 84 8.91 -13.86 10.77
CA GLN A 84 9.03 -14.35 12.16
C GLN A 84 7.69 -14.53 12.86
N LYS A 85 6.66 -13.78 12.47
CA LYS A 85 5.31 -13.89 13.02
C LYS A 85 4.47 -14.99 12.37
N LYS A 86 4.94 -15.60 11.27
CA LYS A 86 4.20 -16.70 10.63
C LYS A 86 4.42 -17.98 11.43
N THR A 87 3.36 -18.49 12.06
CA THR A 87 3.34 -19.75 12.82
C THR A 87 3.28 -21.02 11.96
N GLY A 88 3.45 -20.91 10.64
CA GLY A 88 3.45 -22.07 9.75
C GLY A 88 4.80 -22.78 9.84
N GLY A 89 4.80 -24.09 10.10
CA GLY A 89 5.95 -24.96 10.43
C GLY A 89 7.07 -25.10 9.39
N GLY A 90 7.43 -24.01 8.71
CA GLY A 90 8.63 -23.89 7.91
C GLY A 90 9.87 -23.61 8.77
N PRO A 91 11.07 -23.64 8.16
CA PRO A 91 12.33 -23.38 8.83
C PRO A 91 12.35 -21.99 9.47
N ALA A 92 13.03 -21.88 10.61
CA ALA A 92 13.13 -20.63 11.36
C ALA A 92 13.68 -19.49 10.47
N PRO A 93 13.00 -18.34 10.39
CA PRO A 93 13.43 -17.24 9.54
C PRO A 93 14.81 -16.69 9.95
N PRO A 94 15.60 -16.16 9.00
CA PRO A 94 16.95 -15.66 9.27
C PRO A 94 16.98 -14.58 10.36
N ARG A 95 18.05 -14.57 11.17
CA ARG A 95 18.27 -13.53 12.18
C ARG A 95 18.42 -12.14 11.55
N HIS A 96 18.02 -11.12 12.29
CA HIS A 96 18.22 -9.72 11.89
C HIS A 96 19.70 -9.35 12.01
N THR A 97 20.18 -8.51 11.10
CA THR A 97 21.49 -7.85 11.23
C THR A 97 21.41 -6.71 12.24
N PRO A 98 22.53 -6.26 12.83
CA PRO A 98 22.52 -5.14 13.77
C PRO A 98 21.89 -3.85 13.20
N ALA A 99 22.09 -3.59 11.90
CA ALA A 99 21.48 -2.44 11.22
C ALA A 99 19.96 -2.62 11.02
N GLU A 100 19.50 -3.84 10.75
CA GLU A 100 18.06 -4.15 10.65
C GLU A 100 17.36 -4.01 12.01
N GLU A 101 18.01 -4.44 13.09
CA GLU A 101 17.49 -4.30 14.46
C GLU A 101 17.37 -2.82 14.87
N LEU A 102 18.42 -2.02 14.62
CA LEU A 102 18.36 -0.56 14.83
C LEU A 102 17.26 0.08 13.98
N ALA A 103 17.11 -0.32 12.72
CA ALA A 103 16.06 0.20 11.85
C ALA A 103 14.65 -0.13 12.36
N LEU A 104 14.44 -1.33 12.92
CA LEU A 104 13.16 -1.72 13.53
C LEU A 104 12.85 -0.91 14.78
N GLY A 105 13.85 -0.69 15.65
CA GLY A 105 13.69 0.15 16.85
C GLY A 105 13.23 1.57 16.50
N LEU A 106 13.86 2.18 15.50
CA LEU A 106 13.51 3.53 15.02
C LEU A 106 12.14 3.61 14.33
N ASN A 107 11.58 2.49 13.89
CA ASN A 107 10.28 2.42 13.21
C ASN A 107 9.18 1.73 14.03
N ALA A 108 9.41 1.48 15.32
CA ALA A 108 8.49 0.74 16.18
C ALA A 108 7.06 1.34 16.26
N ASN A 109 6.93 2.66 16.09
CA ASN A 109 5.65 3.37 16.21
C ASN A 109 4.89 3.55 14.87
N ARG A 110 5.33 2.89 13.79
CA ARG A 110 4.67 2.99 12.48
C ARG A 110 3.64 1.86 12.34
N PRO A 111 2.45 2.09 11.76
CA PRO A 111 1.53 1.01 11.43
C PRO A 111 2.24 0.03 10.49
N VAL A 112 2.45 -1.19 10.97
CA VAL A 112 2.92 -2.32 10.16
C VAL A 112 1.68 -3.16 9.85
N VAL A 113 1.50 -3.53 8.58
CA VAL A 113 0.48 -4.53 8.23
C VAL A 113 0.91 -5.84 8.88
N GLU A 114 0.27 -6.16 10.00
CA GLU A 114 0.40 -7.47 10.63
C GLU A 114 -0.58 -8.41 9.93
N GLY A 115 -0.13 -9.63 9.61
CA GLY A 115 -1.04 -10.66 9.12
C GLY A 115 -2.12 -10.93 10.15
N ILE A 116 -3.33 -11.24 9.69
CA ILE A 116 -4.41 -11.71 10.57
C ILE A 116 -3.88 -12.94 11.32
N PRO A 117 -3.95 -12.99 12.66
CA PRO A 117 -3.53 -14.17 13.40
C PRO A 117 -4.29 -15.39 12.88
N GLY A 118 -3.55 -16.40 12.42
CA GLY A 118 -4.13 -17.66 11.98
C GLY A 118 -4.92 -18.28 13.13
N GLY A 119 -6.13 -18.79 12.84
CA GLY A 119 -6.94 -19.46 13.84
C GLY A 119 -6.16 -20.60 14.47
N SER A 120 -5.98 -20.55 15.79
CA SER A 120 -5.45 -21.67 16.55
C SER A 120 -6.47 -22.80 16.49
N SER A 121 -6.24 -23.82 15.65
CA SER A 121 -6.92 -25.11 15.86
C SER A 121 -6.51 -25.59 17.24
N SER A 122 -7.47 -25.60 18.18
CA SER A 122 -7.33 -26.22 19.48
C SER A 122 -7.22 -27.72 19.25
N LEU A 123 -6.01 -28.17 18.96
CA LEU A 123 -5.67 -29.58 18.95
C LEU A 123 -5.09 -29.89 20.33
N ASP A 124 -5.95 -29.73 21.34
CA ASP A 124 -5.74 -30.41 22.60
C ASP A 124 -5.89 -31.90 22.28
N GLN A 125 -4.75 -32.59 22.26
CA GLN A 125 -4.66 -34.02 22.02
C GLN A 125 -5.42 -34.76 23.12
N GLN A 126 -6.67 -35.15 22.85
CA GLN A 126 -7.27 -36.26 23.56
C GLN A 126 -6.63 -37.57 23.06
N PRO A 127 -6.04 -38.40 23.94
CA PRO A 127 -5.53 -39.70 23.54
C PRO A 127 -6.72 -40.61 23.20
N GLY A 128 -6.85 -40.97 21.92
CA GLY A 128 -7.83 -41.96 21.46
C GLY A 128 -8.46 -41.74 20.07
N CYS A 129 -8.19 -40.62 19.39
CA CYS A 129 -8.82 -40.38 18.09
C CYS A 129 -8.00 -40.99 16.94
N SER A 130 -8.33 -42.24 16.59
CA SER A 130 -7.91 -42.84 15.32
C SER A 130 -8.49 -42.03 14.16
N SER A 131 -7.61 -41.50 13.31
CA SER A 131 -7.94 -40.80 12.07
C SER A 131 -8.70 -41.70 11.09
N SER A 132 -10.01 -41.85 11.27
CA SER A 132 -10.88 -42.53 10.32
C SER A 132 -11.45 -41.49 9.35
N SER A 133 -10.85 -41.40 8.16
CA SER A 133 -11.40 -40.64 7.04
C SER A 133 -12.78 -41.21 6.69
N THR A 134 -13.83 -40.45 6.98
CA THR A 134 -15.23 -40.82 6.71
C THR A 134 -15.82 -39.74 5.81
N PHE A 135 -16.63 -40.13 4.83
CA PHE A 135 -17.37 -39.17 4.00
C PHE A 135 -18.87 -39.34 4.20
N ILE A 136 -19.60 -38.23 4.03
CA ILE A 136 -21.05 -38.17 4.19
C ILE A 136 -21.69 -38.52 2.85
N THR A 137 -22.55 -39.53 2.82
CA THR A 137 -23.43 -39.79 1.68
C THR A 137 -24.89 -39.56 2.10
N VAL A 138 -25.74 -39.15 1.16
CA VAL A 138 -27.17 -38.92 1.42
C VAL A 138 -27.97 -39.82 0.50
N LEU A 139 -28.64 -40.82 1.07
CA LEU A 139 -29.61 -41.66 0.36
C LEU A 139 -30.97 -41.47 1.04
N HIS A 140 -32.02 -41.22 0.25
CA HIS A 140 -33.38 -40.95 0.76
C HIS A 140 -33.44 -39.86 1.83
N ASN A 141 -32.82 -38.70 1.56
CA ASN A 141 -32.77 -37.54 2.49
C ASN A 141 -32.22 -37.82 3.90
N THR A 142 -31.54 -38.96 4.09
CA THR A 142 -30.95 -39.32 5.38
C THR A 142 -29.44 -39.37 5.22
N PRO A 143 -28.68 -38.51 5.93
CA PRO A 143 -27.22 -38.53 5.85
C PRO A 143 -26.66 -39.72 6.63
N SER A 144 -25.83 -40.52 5.97
CA SER A 144 -25.18 -41.72 6.51
C SER A 144 -23.67 -41.62 6.36
N LEU A 145 -22.93 -41.98 7.43
CA LEU A 145 -21.47 -42.01 7.43
C LEU A 145 -20.98 -43.41 7.05
N LEU A 146 -20.19 -43.51 5.98
CA LEU A 146 -19.62 -44.79 5.51
C LEU A 146 -18.08 -44.77 5.57
N PRO A 147 -17.43 -45.85 6.05
CA PRO A 147 -15.99 -46.00 6.01
C PRO A 147 -15.47 -46.14 4.57
N VAL A 148 -14.33 -45.52 4.27
CA VAL A 148 -13.67 -45.63 2.96
C VAL A 148 -13.15 -47.07 2.76
N PRO A 149 -13.48 -47.76 1.66
CA PRO A 149 -12.85 -49.03 1.32
C PRO A 149 -11.35 -48.83 1.06
N MET A 150 -10.52 -49.44 1.90
CA MET A 150 -9.07 -49.48 1.69
C MET A 150 -8.77 -50.43 0.54
N GLN A 151 -8.63 -49.89 -0.67
CA GLN A 151 -8.05 -50.62 -1.79
C GLN A 151 -6.67 -50.03 -2.06
N GLY A 152 -5.65 -50.74 -1.59
CA GLY A 152 -4.26 -50.38 -1.80
C GLY A 152 -3.92 -50.47 -3.28
N VAL A 153 -3.37 -49.39 -3.82
CA VAL A 153 -2.59 -49.43 -5.06
C VAL A 153 -1.41 -48.49 -4.90
N THR A 154 -0.26 -49.14 -4.92
CA THR A 154 1.13 -48.72 -5.13
C THR A 154 1.39 -47.33 -5.70
N GLU A 155 2.46 -46.74 -5.16
CA GLU A 155 3.27 -45.64 -5.66
C GLU A 155 3.38 -45.63 -7.19
N ALA A 156 3.04 -44.49 -7.78
CA ALA A 156 3.52 -44.10 -9.10
C ALA A 156 4.01 -42.65 -9.00
N CYS A 157 5.33 -42.51 -8.88
CA CYS A 157 6.03 -41.29 -9.23
C CYS A 157 5.76 -40.99 -10.71
N THR A 158 5.02 -39.93 -10.98
CA THR A 158 5.08 -39.27 -12.29
C THR A 158 5.38 -37.82 -12.03
N ASP A 159 6.65 -37.46 -12.23
CA ASP A 159 7.07 -36.12 -12.59
C ASP A 159 6.11 -35.57 -13.65
N SER A 160 5.51 -34.43 -13.33
CA SER A 160 4.87 -33.59 -14.33
C SER A 160 5.32 -32.17 -14.04
N GLU A 161 6.56 -31.89 -14.45
CA GLU A 161 6.99 -30.54 -14.73
C GLU A 161 6.02 -29.94 -15.76
N THR A 162 5.08 -29.14 -15.29
CA THR A 162 4.48 -28.09 -16.10
C THR A 162 5.22 -26.81 -15.77
N THR A 163 6.39 -26.67 -16.38
CA THR A 163 7.01 -25.37 -16.60
C THR A 163 6.01 -24.56 -17.41
N LEU A 164 5.24 -23.69 -16.74
CA LEU A 164 4.54 -22.62 -17.42
C LEU A 164 5.62 -21.72 -18.01
N SER A 165 5.86 -21.90 -19.31
CA SER A 165 6.68 -21.01 -20.13
C SER A 165 6.21 -19.58 -19.91
N ASP A 166 7.04 -18.85 -19.19
CA ASP A 166 7.00 -17.40 -19.02
C ASP A 166 7.72 -16.78 -20.23
N ASP A 167 7.11 -16.87 -21.40
CA ASP A 167 7.40 -15.96 -22.51
C ASP A 167 6.23 -15.92 -23.50
N CYS A 168 5.32 -14.98 -23.27
CA CYS A 168 4.44 -14.44 -24.29
C CYS A 168 4.28 -12.95 -24.02
N GLY A 169 5.12 -12.15 -24.68
CA GLY A 169 4.74 -10.89 -25.27
C GLY A 169 4.42 -9.74 -24.32
N LEU A 170 5.24 -8.69 -24.43
CA LEU A 170 4.84 -7.31 -24.21
C LEU A 170 3.42 -7.04 -24.77
N GLU A 171 2.41 -7.08 -23.90
CA GLU A 171 1.17 -6.32 -24.08
C GLU A 171 0.97 -5.50 -22.80
N GLU A 172 1.53 -4.30 -22.86
CA GLU A 172 1.12 -3.18 -22.05
C GLU A 172 -0.41 -3.06 -22.07
N VAL A 173 -1.09 -3.41 -20.96
CA VAL A 173 -2.39 -2.80 -20.67
C VAL A 173 -2.30 -1.92 -19.42
N PRO A 174 -1.54 -0.80 -19.47
CA PRO A 174 -1.74 0.33 -18.57
C PRO A 174 -3.01 1.06 -19.00
N GLY A 175 -4.15 0.41 -18.74
CA GLY A 175 -5.49 0.97 -18.78
C GLY A 175 -5.75 1.99 -17.66
N ASN A 176 -4.81 2.91 -17.48
CA ASN A 176 -5.10 4.33 -17.44
C ASN A 176 -5.79 4.89 -16.18
N ILE A 177 -5.21 4.61 -15.00
CA ILE A 177 -5.49 5.33 -13.73
C ILE A 177 -5.50 6.85 -13.95
N ARG A 178 -4.60 7.36 -14.81
CA ARG A 178 -4.54 8.77 -15.19
C ARG A 178 -5.79 9.24 -15.94
N LEU A 179 -6.34 8.44 -16.86
CA LEU A 179 -7.62 8.75 -17.53
C LEU A 179 -8.81 8.66 -16.58
N LEU A 180 -8.83 7.69 -15.65
CA LEU A 180 -9.89 7.57 -14.66
C LEU A 180 -9.95 8.83 -13.77
N TYR A 181 -8.79 9.28 -13.29
CA TYR A 181 -8.69 10.51 -12.52
C TYR A 181 -9.09 11.74 -13.35
N LYS A 182 -8.65 11.84 -14.60
CA LYS A 182 -9.05 12.92 -15.53
C LYS A 182 -10.57 12.96 -15.73
N ARG A 183 -11.21 11.81 -15.94
CA ARG A 183 -12.67 11.69 -16.10
C ARG A 183 -13.42 12.11 -14.84
N SER A 184 -12.96 11.67 -13.67
CA SER A 184 -13.56 12.07 -12.38
C SER A 184 -13.47 13.59 -12.16
N LEU A 185 -12.33 14.21 -12.48
CA LEU A 185 -12.18 15.66 -12.39
C LEU A 185 -13.12 16.39 -13.35
N GLN A 186 -13.26 15.92 -14.60
CA GLN A 186 -14.18 16.51 -15.58
C GLN A 186 -15.63 16.45 -15.11
N GLN A 187 -16.09 15.31 -14.60
CA GLN A 187 -17.43 15.16 -14.03
C GLN A 187 -17.67 16.14 -12.88
N LYS A 188 -16.66 16.37 -12.04
CA LYS A 188 -16.76 17.31 -10.90
C LYS A 188 -16.89 18.76 -11.37
N ILE A 189 -16.15 19.13 -12.41
CA ILE A 189 -16.22 20.47 -13.02
C ILE A 189 -17.60 20.66 -13.66
N GLU A 190 -18.06 19.70 -14.46
CA GLU A 190 -19.35 19.75 -15.14
C GLU A 190 -20.52 19.85 -14.15
N TYR A 191 -20.51 19.04 -13.09
CA TYR A 191 -21.51 19.13 -12.02
C TYR A 191 -21.52 20.51 -11.36
N THR A 192 -20.35 21.09 -11.12
CA THR A 192 -20.23 22.42 -10.50
C THR A 192 -20.79 23.50 -11.41
N GLU A 193 -20.52 23.43 -12.72
CA GLU A 193 -21.05 24.39 -13.69
C GLU A 193 -22.56 24.26 -13.84
N LEU A 194 -23.09 23.03 -13.90
CA LEU A 194 -24.53 22.80 -13.95
C LEU A 194 -25.24 23.34 -12.70
N LYS A 195 -24.63 23.12 -11.51
CA LYS A 195 -25.15 23.66 -10.25
C LYS A 195 -25.15 25.19 -10.25
N LYS A 196 -24.11 25.82 -10.81
CA LYS A 196 -24.02 27.28 -10.95
C LYS A 196 -25.09 27.81 -11.91
N GLN A 197 -25.29 27.17 -13.07
CA GLN A 197 -26.34 27.56 -14.03
C GLN A 197 -27.73 27.48 -13.40
N LYS A 198 -28.03 26.41 -12.66
CA LYS A 198 -29.30 26.28 -11.94
C LYS A 198 -29.52 27.42 -10.95
N LEU A 199 -28.49 27.75 -10.16
CA LEU A 199 -28.56 28.83 -9.19
C LEU A 199 -28.79 30.20 -9.87
N LEU A 200 -28.15 30.44 -11.01
CA LEU A 200 -28.36 31.66 -11.80
C LEU A 200 -29.80 31.74 -12.31
N GLY A 201 -30.35 30.64 -12.82
CA GLY A 201 -31.76 30.58 -13.24
C GLY A 201 -32.73 30.83 -12.09
N GLU A 202 -32.44 30.31 -10.88
CA GLU A 202 -33.23 30.60 -9.68
C GLU A 202 -33.20 32.08 -9.31
N ILE A 203 -32.01 32.73 -9.40
CA ILE A 203 -31.85 34.17 -9.14
C ILE A 203 -32.64 35.00 -10.16
N GLU A 204 -32.55 34.64 -11.45
CA GLU A 204 -33.25 35.33 -12.54
C GLU A 204 -34.77 35.20 -12.39
N LEU A 205 -35.27 33.98 -12.09
CA LEU A 205 -36.68 33.75 -11.83
C LEU A 205 -37.19 34.60 -10.68
N GLN A 206 -36.43 34.69 -9.58
CA GLN A 206 -36.80 35.55 -8.46
C GLN A 206 -36.80 37.04 -8.83
N ALA A 207 -35.87 37.48 -9.69
CA ALA A 207 -35.84 38.86 -10.17
C ALA A 207 -37.07 39.19 -11.02
N LEU A 208 -37.46 38.30 -11.93
CA LEU A 208 -38.68 38.45 -12.74
C LEU A 208 -39.95 38.45 -11.88
N MET A 209 -40.03 37.58 -10.88
CA MET A 209 -41.14 37.58 -9.93
C MET A 209 -41.24 38.92 -9.18
N ARG A 210 -40.12 39.44 -8.69
CA ARG A 210 -40.08 40.77 -8.04
C ARG A 210 -40.54 41.87 -8.98
N GLN A 211 -40.08 41.86 -10.23
CA GLN A 211 -40.48 42.85 -11.23
C GLN A 211 -41.98 42.75 -11.56
N LYS A 212 -42.53 41.55 -11.70
CA LYS A 212 -43.96 41.34 -11.92
C LYS A 212 -44.79 41.95 -10.79
N VAL A 213 -44.44 41.65 -9.53
CA VAL A 213 -45.14 42.18 -8.36
C VAL A 213 -45.05 43.71 -8.32
N GLN A 214 -43.90 44.28 -8.65
CA GLN A 214 -43.72 45.73 -8.71
C GLN A 214 -44.65 46.40 -9.73
N LEU A 215 -44.74 45.83 -10.95
CA LEU A 215 -45.63 46.34 -11.99
C LEU A 215 -47.11 46.21 -11.61
N GLU A 216 -47.48 45.13 -10.92
CA GLU A 216 -48.85 44.93 -10.41
C GLU A 216 -49.21 45.96 -9.34
N ILE A 217 -48.28 46.27 -8.42
CA ILE A 217 -48.45 47.35 -7.45
C ILE A 217 -48.63 48.70 -8.14
N GLU A 218 -47.80 49.02 -9.14
CA GLU A 218 -47.90 50.28 -9.89
C GLU A 218 -49.24 50.40 -10.64
N LEU A 219 -49.74 49.31 -11.20
CA LEU A 219 -51.01 49.27 -11.90
C LEU A 219 -52.17 49.54 -10.93
N LEU A 220 -52.19 48.86 -9.77
CA LEU A 220 -53.19 49.08 -8.72
C LEU A 220 -53.14 50.52 -8.16
N GLN A 221 -51.96 51.10 -8.01
CA GLN A 221 -51.80 52.49 -7.59
C GLN A 221 -52.39 53.47 -8.62
N LYS A 222 -52.18 53.24 -9.92
CA LYS A 222 -52.78 54.06 -10.99
C LYS A 222 -54.30 53.93 -11.03
N GLU A 223 -54.84 52.73 -10.82
CA GLU A 223 -56.29 52.52 -10.74
C GLU A 223 -56.92 53.25 -9.53
N LEU A 224 -56.23 53.29 -8.40
CA LEU A 224 -56.65 54.05 -7.21
C LEU A 224 -56.59 55.56 -7.42
N GLN A 225 -55.64 56.07 -8.22
CA GLN A 225 -55.51 57.49 -8.54
C GLN A 225 -56.53 57.99 -9.58
N ASN A 226 -57.09 57.08 -10.39
CA ASN A 226 -58.10 57.38 -11.40
C ASN A 226 -59.55 57.21 -10.91
N LYS A 227 -59.75 56.96 -9.61
CA LYS A 227 -61.06 56.97 -8.93
C LYS A 227 -61.22 58.23 -8.10
#